data_AF-A0A848Z6Y9-F1
#
_entry.id   AF-A0A848Z6Y9-F1
#
_cell.length_a   1.000
_cell.length_b   1.000
_cell.length_c   1.000
_cell.angle_alpha   90.00
_cell.angle_beta   90.00
_cell.angle_gamma   90.00
#
_symmetry.space_group_name_H-M   'P 1'
#
loop_
_entity.id
_entity.type
_entity.pdbx_description
1 polymer ?
#
loop_
_entity_poly.entity_id
_entity_poly.type
_entity_poly.pdbx_seq_one_letter_code
_entity_poly.pdbx_strand_id
1 'polypeptide(L)'
;MSKPHSWVIRVVRIPLLWALLLVLLPFPAFGQNDGRVGALVAGEGRDETVETCTRCHYSGQFVGERLSREDWEMVMFTMIGEYEMPVPADGVRDKVLDYLSIHFGPEPGQ
;
A
#
# COMPACT_ATOMS: atom_id res chain seq x y z
N MET A 1 30.57 -51.50 28.01
CA MET A 1 31.41 -50.76 27.04
C MET A 1 30.69 -49.47 26.67
N SER A 2 31.03 -48.35 27.30
CA SER A 2 30.39 -47.04 27.12
C SER A 2 31.33 -46.13 26.31
N LYS A 3 30.87 -45.59 25.18
CA LYS A 3 31.66 -44.69 24.33
C LYS A 3 31.68 -43.28 24.93
N PRO A 4 32.86 -42.62 25.07
CA PRO A 4 32.90 -41.26 25.62
C PRO A 4 32.43 -40.24 24.58
N HIS A 5 31.48 -39.41 25.02
CA HIS A 5 31.06 -38.20 24.33
C HIS A 5 32.21 -37.19 24.34
N SER A 6 32.81 -36.93 23.18
CA SER A 6 33.63 -35.73 22.96
C SER A 6 33.48 -35.26 21.52
N TRP A 7 32.30 -34.73 21.22
CA TRP A 7 32.11 -33.87 20.06
C TRP A 7 32.72 -32.51 20.42
N VAL A 8 34.02 -32.39 20.14
CA VAL A 8 34.78 -31.16 20.31
C VAL A 8 34.21 -30.15 19.32
N ILE A 9 33.38 -29.23 19.83
CA ILE A 9 32.97 -28.02 19.13
C ILE A 9 34.26 -27.26 18.81
N ARG A 10 34.71 -27.31 17.56
CA ARG A 10 35.67 -26.35 17.05
C ARG A 10 34.96 -25.00 17.07
N VAL A 11 35.20 -24.22 18.12
CA VAL A 11 34.84 -22.80 18.15
C VAL A 11 35.56 -22.16 16.96
N VAL A 12 34.84 -21.99 15.85
CA VAL A 12 35.31 -21.22 14.71
C VAL A 12 35.46 -19.79 15.24
N ARG A 13 36.70 -19.38 15.51
CA ARG A 13 37.04 -18.01 15.87
C ARG A 13 36.83 -17.16 14.62
N ILE A 14 35.59 -16.73 14.37
CA ILE A 14 35.25 -15.77 13.33
C ILE A 14 35.98 -14.47 13.70
N PRO A 15 36.98 -14.00 12.94
CA PRO A 15 37.70 -12.80 13.29
C PRO A 15 36.76 -11.59 13.12
N LEU A 16 36.73 -10.71 14.14
CA LEU A 16 35.91 -9.48 14.22
C LEU A 16 35.91 -8.61 12.95
N LEU A 17 36.92 -8.75 12.08
CA LEU A 17 37.02 -8.09 10.78
C LEU A 17 35.93 -8.50 9.77
N TRP A 18 35.34 -9.70 9.90
CA TRP A 18 34.22 -10.13 9.03
C TRP A 18 32.88 -9.51 9.43
N ALA A 19 32.71 -9.10 10.70
CA ALA A 19 31.49 -8.45 11.16
C ALA A 19 31.38 -6.99 10.70
N LEU A 20 32.51 -6.30 10.51
CA LEU A 20 32.54 -4.89 10.13
C LEU A 20 32.22 -4.66 8.64
N LEU A 21 32.47 -5.65 7.78
CA LEU A 21 32.18 -5.54 6.34
C LEU A 21 30.68 -5.66 6.01
N LEU A 22 29.88 -6.27 6.89
CA LEU A 22 28.44 -6.48 6.70
C LEU A 22 27.58 -5.25 7.05
N VAL A 23 28.15 -4.24 7.72
CA VAL A 23 27.42 -3.02 8.12
C VAL A 23 27.26 -2.02 6.97
N LEU A 24 28.09 -2.13 5.92
CA LEU A 24 28.08 -1.20 4.78
C LEU A 24 27.19 -1.65 3.62
N LEU A 25 26.52 -2.81 3.72
CA LEU A 25 25.54 -3.19 2.70
C LEU A 25 24.32 -2.28 2.86
N PRO A 26 23.93 -1.53 1.82
CA PRO A 26 22.68 -0.79 1.87
C PRO A 26 21.56 -1.81 2.09
N PHE A 27 20.84 -1.69 3.20
CA PHE A 27 19.59 -2.43 3.37
C PHE A 27 18.70 -2.05 2.20
N PRO A 28 18.15 -3.02 1.43
CA PRO A 28 17.14 -2.69 0.45
C PRO A 28 16.03 -1.96 1.19
N ALA A 29 15.85 -0.68 0.85
CA ALA A 29 14.70 0.08 1.29
C ALA A 29 13.49 -0.55 0.62
N PHE A 30 12.88 -1.53 1.29
CA PHE A 30 11.52 -1.92 0.97
C PHE A 30 10.69 -0.65 1.14
N GLY A 31 10.22 -0.10 0.02
CA GLY A 31 9.35 1.06 0.04
C GLY A 31 8.22 0.81 1.02
N GLN A 32 7.96 1.77 1.90
CA GLN A 32 6.91 1.70 2.89
C GLN A 32 5.54 1.78 2.18
N ASN A 33 5.16 0.69 1.51
CA ASN A 33 3.75 0.42 1.27
C ASN A 33 3.23 -0.03 2.64
N ASP A 34 2.34 0.75 3.22
CA ASP A 34 1.65 0.43 4.47
C ASP A 34 0.53 -0.60 4.24
N GLY A 35 0.52 -1.26 3.09
CA GLY A 35 -0.53 -2.15 2.61
C GLY A 35 -1.83 -1.43 2.23
N ARG A 36 -2.06 -0.18 2.67
CA ARG A 36 -3.31 0.59 2.50
C ARG A 36 -3.55 1.00 1.07
N VAL A 37 -2.47 1.30 0.37
CA VAL A 37 -2.45 1.67 -1.04
C VAL A 37 -2.21 0.42 -1.88
N GLY A 38 -3.26 -0.36 -2.12
CA GLY A 38 -3.25 -1.55 -2.98
C GLY A 38 -3.04 -1.21 -4.47
N ALA A 39 -3.75 -1.91 -5.36
CA ALA A 39 -3.61 -1.84 -6.83
C ALA A 39 -4.11 -0.53 -7.49
N LEU A 40 -3.79 0.64 -6.90
CA LEU A 40 -4.07 1.93 -7.50
C LEU A 40 -3.14 2.19 -8.68
N VAL A 41 -3.74 2.41 -9.86
CA VAL A 41 -3.07 2.68 -11.13
C VAL A 41 -2.31 4.02 -11.05
N ALA A 42 -1.06 4.07 -11.51
CA ALA A 42 -0.32 5.31 -11.59
C ALA A 42 -1.01 6.30 -12.56
N GLY A 43 -1.19 7.56 -12.15
CA GLY A 43 -1.89 8.56 -12.95
C GLY A 43 -2.18 9.84 -12.18
N GLU A 44 -2.67 10.85 -12.89
CA GLU A 44 -3.15 12.11 -12.31
C GLU A 44 -4.34 11.85 -11.37
N GLY A 45 -4.35 12.48 -10.20
CA GLY A 45 -5.39 12.29 -9.18
C GLY A 45 -5.16 11.10 -8.24
N ARG A 46 -4.15 10.24 -8.50
CA ARG A 46 -3.85 9.08 -7.65
C ARG A 46 -3.54 9.49 -6.22
N ASP A 47 -2.69 10.48 -6.03
CA ASP A 47 -2.22 10.86 -4.69
C ASP A 47 -3.36 11.50 -3.89
N GLU A 48 -4.20 12.32 -4.53
CA GLU A 48 -5.45 12.80 -3.96
C GLU A 48 -6.40 11.64 -3.56
N THR A 49 -6.51 10.60 -4.39
CA THR A 49 -7.30 9.40 -4.07
C THR A 49 -6.72 8.60 -2.92
N VAL A 50 -5.39 8.45 -2.84
CA VAL A 50 -4.71 7.82 -1.71
C VAL A 50 -5.03 8.58 -0.43
N GLU A 51 -4.79 9.89 -0.44
CA GLU A 51 -4.98 10.74 0.72
C GLU A 51 -6.43 10.82 1.14
N THR A 52 -7.39 10.69 0.24
CA THR A 52 -8.83 10.80 0.55
C THR A 52 -9.41 9.44 0.94
N CYS A 53 -9.30 8.44 0.07
CA CYS A 53 -10.07 7.19 0.16
C CYS A 53 -9.40 6.10 1.02
N THR A 54 -8.11 6.25 1.36
CA THR A 54 -7.39 5.22 2.13
C THR A 54 -7.19 5.58 3.61
N ARG A 55 -7.75 6.71 4.07
CA ARG A 55 -7.68 7.14 5.49
C ARG A 55 -8.34 6.16 6.44
N CYS A 56 -9.48 5.58 6.04
CA CYS A 56 -10.27 4.71 6.91
C CYS A 56 -10.03 3.22 6.61
N HIS A 57 -9.97 2.83 5.35
CA HIS A 57 -9.78 1.43 4.94
C HIS A 57 -8.79 1.30 3.77
N TYR A 58 -8.38 0.06 3.50
CA TYR A 58 -7.48 -0.29 2.41
C TYR A 58 -8.17 -0.08 1.05
N SER A 59 -7.40 0.27 0.01
CA SER A 59 -7.97 0.46 -1.34
C SER A 59 -8.52 -0.82 -1.96
N GLY A 60 -8.12 -1.98 -1.44
CA GLY A 60 -8.67 -3.28 -1.83
C GLY A 60 -10.20 -3.38 -1.74
N GLN A 61 -10.86 -2.52 -0.95
CA GLN A 61 -12.31 -2.46 -0.86
C GLN A 61 -12.99 -1.89 -2.11
N PHE A 62 -12.28 -1.10 -2.94
CA PHE A 62 -12.90 -0.36 -4.04
C PHE A 62 -12.23 -0.55 -5.40
N VAL A 63 -10.99 -1.05 -5.47
CA VAL A 63 -10.29 -1.25 -6.77
C VAL A 63 -10.94 -2.30 -7.68
N GLY A 64 -11.85 -3.12 -7.15
CA GLY A 64 -12.64 -4.09 -7.92
C GLY A 64 -13.89 -3.48 -8.57
N GLU A 65 -14.30 -2.28 -8.15
CA GLU A 65 -15.52 -1.63 -8.60
C GLU A 65 -15.36 -1.05 -10.02
N ARG A 66 -16.45 -1.02 -10.78
CA ARG A 66 -16.50 -0.54 -12.17
C ARG A 66 -17.69 0.40 -12.34
N LEU A 67 -17.57 1.56 -11.70
CA LEU A 67 -18.68 2.49 -11.49
C LEU A 67 -18.54 3.72 -12.39
N SER A 68 -19.67 4.25 -12.86
CA SER A 68 -19.67 5.53 -13.56
C SER A 68 -19.16 6.64 -12.64
N ARG A 69 -18.80 7.81 -13.21
CA ARG A 69 -18.43 8.97 -12.39
C ARG A 69 -19.51 9.33 -11.38
N GLU A 70 -20.78 9.31 -11.80
CA GLU A 70 -21.93 9.64 -10.97
C GLU A 70 -22.10 8.63 -9.83
N ASP A 71 -21.91 7.34 -10.11
CA ASP A 71 -21.97 6.30 -9.07
C ASP A 71 -20.81 6.43 -8.07
N TRP A 72 -19.60 6.76 -8.54
CA TRP A 72 -18.48 7.08 -7.64
C TRP A 72 -18.76 8.33 -6.79
N GLU A 73 -19.47 9.31 -7.35
CA GLU A 73 -19.92 10.48 -6.61
C GLU A 73 -20.89 10.09 -5.49
N MET A 74 -21.81 9.17 -5.77
CA MET A 74 -22.71 8.61 -4.77
C MET A 74 -21.96 7.85 -3.68
N VAL A 75 -20.97 7.03 -4.03
CA VAL A 75 -20.10 6.36 -3.04
C VAL A 75 -19.41 7.39 -2.15
N MET A 76 -18.85 8.45 -2.73
CA MET A 76 -18.21 9.52 -1.96
C MET A 76 -19.21 10.22 -1.04
N PHE A 77 -20.42 10.52 -1.51
CA PHE A 77 -21.47 11.10 -0.68
C PHE A 77 -21.83 10.20 0.51
N THR A 78 -21.97 8.89 0.29
CA THR A 78 -22.20 7.92 1.36
C THR A 78 -21.02 7.89 2.35
N MET A 79 -19.77 7.88 1.87
CA MET A 79 -18.61 7.92 2.76
C MET A 79 -18.57 9.18 3.63
N ILE A 80 -18.92 10.34 3.07
CA ILE A 80 -18.98 11.60 3.80
C ILE A 80 -20.15 11.60 4.80
N GLY A 81 -21.36 11.28 4.33
CA GLY A 81 -22.60 11.45 5.08
C GLY A 81 -22.86 10.37 6.12
N GLU A 82 -22.51 9.12 5.82
CA GLU A 82 -22.82 7.97 6.67
C GLU A 82 -21.61 7.47 7.45
N TYR A 83 -20.42 7.55 6.87
CA TYR A 83 -19.18 7.04 7.46
C TYR A 83 -18.21 8.13 7.94
N GLU A 84 -18.70 9.37 8.03
CA GLU A 84 -17.99 10.52 8.59
C GLU A 84 -16.62 10.79 7.93
N MET A 85 -16.46 10.43 6.65
CA MET A 85 -15.27 10.79 5.89
C MET A 85 -15.20 12.33 5.77
N PRO A 86 -14.05 12.96 6.10
CA PRO A 86 -13.91 14.40 5.94
C PRO A 86 -14.20 14.84 4.50
N VAL A 87 -14.93 15.94 4.34
CA VAL A 87 -15.20 16.53 3.04
C VAL A 87 -13.86 16.90 2.37
N PRO A 88 -13.58 16.43 1.15
CA PRO A 88 -12.36 16.82 0.44
C PRO A 88 -12.31 18.32 0.19
N ALA A 89 -11.10 18.89 0.16
CA ALA A 89 -10.91 20.30 -0.18
C ALA A 89 -11.37 20.62 -1.62
N ASP A 90 -11.60 21.90 -1.90
CA ASP A 90 -12.02 22.38 -3.22
C ASP A 90 -11.09 21.84 -4.33
N GLY A 91 -11.70 21.30 -5.40
CA GLY A 91 -10.99 20.69 -6.53
C GLY A 91 -10.38 19.31 -6.27
N VAL A 92 -10.10 18.93 -5.01
CA VAL A 92 -9.63 17.56 -4.68
C VAL A 92 -10.71 16.55 -4.99
N ARG A 93 -11.97 16.87 -4.67
CA ARG A 93 -13.12 16.03 -4.98
C ARG A 93 -13.17 15.64 -6.46
N ASP A 94 -13.06 16.61 -7.35
CA ASP A 94 -13.18 16.36 -8.79
C ASP A 94 -12.04 15.49 -9.31
N LYS A 95 -10.81 15.74 -8.86
CA LYS A 95 -9.63 14.92 -9.19
C LYS A 95 -9.79 13.47 -8.75
N VAL A 96 -10.31 13.25 -7.54
CA VAL A 96 -10.56 11.89 -7.02
C VAL A 96 -11.62 11.19 -7.86
N LEU A 97 -12.72 11.86 -8.17
CA LEU A 97 -13.77 11.29 -9.01
C LEU A 97 -13.28 11.03 -10.44
N ASP A 98 -12.43 11.91 -10.99
CA ASP A 98 -11.87 11.76 -12.34
C ASP A 98 -11.00 10.51 -12.38
N TYR A 99 -10.05 10.42 -11.44
CA TYR A 99 -9.18 9.26 -11.28
C TYR A 99 -9.98 7.96 -11.11
N LEU A 100 -10.98 7.94 -10.22
CA LEU A 100 -11.81 6.75 -9.98
C LEU A 100 -12.58 6.34 -11.24
N SER A 101 -13.20 7.28 -11.94
CA SER A 101 -13.97 6.97 -13.15
C SER A 101 -13.11 6.58 -14.35
N ILE A 102 -11.88 7.09 -14.45
CA ILE A 102 -10.94 6.75 -15.54
C ILE A 102 -10.33 5.36 -15.32
N HIS A 103 -9.92 5.04 -14.10
CA HIS A 103 -9.17 3.82 -13.82
C HIS A 103 -10.03 2.67 -13.28
N PHE A 104 -11.19 2.98 -12.72
CA PHE A 104 -12.15 2.05 -12.12
C PHE A 104 -13.59 2.35 -12.60
N GLY A 105 -13.70 2.81 -13.85
CA GLY A 105 -14.96 3.03 -14.55
C GLY A 105 -15.56 1.75 -15.15
N PRO A 106 -16.76 1.82 -15.75
CA PRO A 106 -17.33 0.72 -16.50
C PRO A 106 -16.41 0.33 -17.68
N GLU A 107 -16.46 -0.94 -18.08
CA GLU A 107 -15.77 -1.36 -19.30
C GLU A 107 -16.39 -0.65 -20.52
N PRO A 108 -15.59 -0.27 -21.53
CA PRO A 108 -16.11 0.39 -22.73
C PRO A 108 -17.21 -0.44 -23.40
N GLY A 109 -18.43 0.11 -23.47
CA GLY A 109 -19.58 -0.52 -24.15
C GLY A 109 -20.65 -1.12 -23.24
N GLN A 110 -20.60 -0.87 -21.93
CA GLN A 110 -21.69 -1.16 -20.99
C GLN A 110 -22.53 0.09 -20.70
#